data_AF-A0A066PHG4-F1
#
_entry.id   AF-A0A066PHG4-F1
#
_cell.length_a   1.000
_cell.length_b   1.000
_cell.length_c   1.000
_cell.angle_alpha   90.00
_cell.angle_beta   90.00
_cell.angle_gamma   90.00
#
_symmetry.space_group_name_H-M   'P 1'
#
loop_
_entity.id
_entity.type
_entity.pdbx_description
1 polymer ?
#
loop_
_entity_poly.entity_id
_entity_poly.type
_entity_poly.pdbx_seq_one_letter_code
_entity_poly.pdbx_strand_id
1 'polypeptide(L)'
;MLQPPLSRQYSAPGLVGGNGNIRVGDQAKYDDWYYGRKGALMPSMAAKIACQGIDEAEGRGKMMSGGKVGCGCCCWVYYSNNELLTKDGTWLIPHITLGHELIHAWHYLNGAAERDDRSEEHMTVGIKGFGDMPFTENKLRAEAGLPVRTKYFADD
;
A
#
# COMPACT_ATOMS: atom_id res chain seq x y z
N MET A 1 -24.66 -8.99 7.50
CA MET A 1 -23.41 -8.59 6.80
C MET A 1 -23.35 -7.07 6.86
N LEU A 2 -22.56 -6.49 7.76
CA LEU A 2 -22.41 -5.03 7.87
C LEU A 2 -21.47 -4.57 6.74
N GLN A 3 -22.01 -3.96 5.69
CA GLN A 3 -21.21 -3.13 4.80
C GLN A 3 -21.26 -1.69 5.34
N PRO A 4 -20.16 -1.15 5.91
CA PRO A 4 -20.13 0.25 6.28
C PRO A 4 -20.37 1.12 5.04
N PRO A 5 -20.99 2.31 5.19
CA PRO A 5 -21.30 3.17 4.05
C PRO A 5 -20.01 3.54 3.33
N LEU A 6 -19.92 3.15 2.05
CA LEU A 6 -18.86 3.52 1.12
C LEU A 6 -18.90 5.04 0.92
N SER A 7 -18.18 5.81 1.73
CA SER A 7 -17.94 7.22 1.43
C SER A 7 -16.90 7.29 0.31
N ARG A 8 -17.41 7.41 -0.92
CA ARG A 8 -16.60 7.50 -2.12
C ARG A 8 -15.92 8.88 -2.18
N GLN A 9 -14.70 9.00 -1.68
CA GLN A 9 -13.88 10.20 -1.90
C GLN A 9 -13.18 10.10 -3.26
N TYR A 10 -13.89 10.55 -4.30
CA TYR A 10 -13.33 10.70 -5.63
C TYR A 10 -12.73 12.09 -5.80
N SER A 11 -11.53 12.20 -6.36
CA SER A 11 -11.00 13.49 -6.81
C SER A 11 -10.69 13.43 -8.30
N ALA A 12 -11.01 14.49 -9.03
CA ALA A 12 -10.53 14.64 -10.39
C ALA A 12 -8.99 14.71 -10.40
N PRO A 13 -8.31 13.92 -11.25
CA PRO A 13 -6.88 14.05 -11.49
C PRO A 13 -6.48 15.50 -11.78
N GLY A 14 -5.33 15.92 -11.26
CA GLY A 14 -4.84 17.28 -11.44
C GLY A 14 -5.43 18.32 -10.51
N LEU A 15 -6.41 17.97 -9.66
CA LEU A 15 -6.84 18.81 -8.54
C LEU A 15 -6.00 18.54 -7.29
N VAL A 16 -5.69 19.61 -6.56
CA VAL A 16 -4.99 19.59 -5.26
C VAL A 16 -5.74 20.46 -4.26
N GLY A 17 -5.79 20.04 -2.99
CA GLY A 17 -6.42 20.81 -1.91
C GLY A 17 -7.29 19.99 -0.96
N GLY A 18 -7.63 20.58 0.19
CA GLY A 18 -8.46 20.02 1.26
C GLY A 18 -9.08 21.12 2.12
N ASN A 19 -10.17 20.82 2.84
CA ASN A 19 -10.99 21.77 3.62
C ASN A 19 -11.48 23.00 2.82
N GLY A 20 -12.21 22.75 1.72
CA GLY A 20 -13.00 23.79 1.03
C GLY A 20 -12.28 24.56 -0.07
N ASN A 21 -10.95 24.44 -0.20
CA ASN A 21 -10.18 25.08 -1.27
C ASN A 21 -9.52 24.02 -2.17
N ILE A 22 -10.21 23.66 -3.25
CA ILE A 22 -9.69 22.79 -4.31
C ILE A 22 -9.20 23.67 -5.47
N ARG A 23 -7.97 23.45 -5.92
CA ARG A 23 -7.36 24.15 -7.08
C ARG A 23 -6.76 23.16 -8.06
N VAL A 24 -6.55 23.57 -9.30
CA VAL A 24 -5.80 22.77 -10.27
C VAL A 24 -4.31 22.86 -9.93
N GLY A 25 -3.71 21.74 -9.56
CA GLY A 25 -2.27 21.61 -9.32
C GLY A 25 -1.50 21.03 -10.51
N ASP A 26 -2.19 20.36 -11.42
CA ASP A 26 -1.63 19.83 -12.67
C ASP A 26 -2.67 19.97 -13.79
N GLN A 27 -2.52 21.04 -14.57
CA GLN A 27 -3.48 21.41 -15.61
C GLN A 27 -3.56 20.37 -16.73
N ALA A 28 -2.43 19.78 -17.14
CA ALA A 28 -2.41 18.78 -18.20
C ALA A 28 -3.16 17.51 -17.80
N LYS A 29 -3.00 17.04 -16.55
CA LYS A 29 -3.78 15.90 -16.05
C LYS A 29 -5.26 16.23 -15.86
N TYR A 30 -5.56 17.45 -15.43
CA TYR A 30 -6.94 17.91 -15.30
C TYR A 30 -7.62 17.96 -16.67
N ASP A 31 -6.96 18.50 -17.70
CA ASP A 31 -7.51 18.61 -19.04
C ASP A 31 -7.69 17.24 -19.71
N ASP A 32 -6.73 16.33 -19.56
CA ASP A 32 -6.86 14.94 -20.03
C ASP A 32 -8.08 14.24 -19.39
N TRP A 33 -8.25 14.41 -18.07
CA TRP A 33 -9.44 13.91 -17.38
C TRP A 33 -10.73 14.62 -17.85
N TYR A 34 -10.73 15.95 -17.93
CA TYR A 34 -11.92 16.76 -18.18
C TYR A 34 -12.43 16.63 -19.62
N TYR A 35 -11.53 16.52 -20.60
CA TYR A 35 -11.87 16.43 -22.02
C TYR A 35 -11.89 15.00 -22.55
N GLY A 36 -11.12 14.07 -21.95
CA GLY A 36 -11.02 12.69 -22.42
C GLY A 36 -11.80 11.67 -21.59
N ARG A 37 -11.92 11.87 -20.28
CA ARG A 37 -12.37 10.83 -19.33
C ARG A 37 -13.35 11.36 -18.27
N LYS A 38 -14.13 12.40 -18.61
CA LYS A 38 -15.04 13.08 -17.68
C LYS A 38 -16.08 12.09 -17.14
N GLY A 39 -16.05 11.83 -15.84
CA GLY A 39 -16.89 10.81 -15.18
C GLY A 39 -16.15 9.52 -14.78
N ALA A 40 -14.93 9.30 -15.27
CA ALA A 40 -14.01 8.31 -14.71
C ALA A 40 -13.51 8.85 -13.37
N LEU A 41 -13.98 8.23 -12.29
CA LEU A 41 -13.59 8.59 -10.94
C LEU A 41 -12.26 7.91 -10.64
N MET A 42 -11.23 8.70 -10.36
CA MET A 42 -9.92 8.18 -9.98
C MET A 42 -9.81 8.20 -8.45
N PRO A 43 -9.12 7.21 -7.86
CA PRO A 43 -8.78 7.27 -6.46
C PRO A 43 -8.04 8.57 -6.18
N SER A 44 -8.49 9.33 -5.17
CA SER A 44 -7.81 10.57 -4.84
C SER A 44 -6.38 10.29 -4.35
N MET A 45 -5.50 11.30 -4.39
CA MET A 45 -4.19 11.21 -3.74
C MET A 45 -4.29 10.94 -2.22
N ALA A 46 -5.49 11.01 -1.63
CA ALA A 46 -5.77 10.63 -0.25
C ALA A 46 -6.22 9.16 -0.08
N ALA A 47 -6.39 8.39 -1.15
CA ALA A 47 -6.51 6.93 -1.09
C ALA A 47 -5.12 6.34 -0.79
N LYS A 48 -4.62 6.59 0.41
CA LYS A 48 -3.35 6.08 0.91
C LYS A 48 -3.57 4.65 1.39
N ILE A 49 -2.77 3.73 0.86
CA ILE A 49 -2.61 2.39 1.40
C ILE A 49 -1.17 2.34 1.91
N ALA A 50 -1.02 2.23 3.23
CA ALA A 50 0.29 2.24 3.89
C ALA A 50 0.19 1.78 5.34
N CYS A 51 1.23 1.09 5.82
CA CYS A 51 1.48 0.79 7.22
C CYS A 51 2.60 1.70 7.75
N GLN A 52 2.45 2.20 8.98
CA GLN A 52 3.46 3.02 9.64
C GLN A 52 3.60 2.64 11.11
N GLY A 53 4.85 2.43 11.58
CA GLY A 53 5.13 2.21 12.99
C GLY A 53 4.91 3.49 13.80
N ILE A 54 4.38 3.35 15.03
CA ILE A 54 4.22 4.50 15.95
C ILE A 54 5.59 4.94 16.50
N ASP A 55 6.51 3.99 16.66
CA ASP A 55 7.87 4.22 17.12
C ASP A 55 8.81 3.31 16.34
N GLU A 56 9.55 3.91 15.40
CA GLU A 56 10.49 3.23 14.50
C GLU A 56 11.96 3.48 14.89
N ALA A 57 12.22 3.80 16.17
CA ALA A 57 13.58 3.84 16.69
C ALA A 57 14.28 2.48 16.51
N GLU A 58 15.62 2.46 16.48
CA GLU A 58 16.36 1.22 16.28
C GLU A 58 15.95 0.15 17.31
N GLY A 59 15.59 -1.03 16.80
CA GLY A 59 15.12 -2.15 17.62
C GLY A 59 13.69 -2.01 18.14
N ARG A 60 12.91 -1.00 17.72
CA ARG A 60 11.46 -0.90 17.95
C ARG A 60 10.73 -0.98 16.61
N GLY A 61 9.87 -1.99 16.48
CA GLY A 61 9.16 -2.27 15.23
C GLY A 61 10.04 -2.92 14.14
N LYS A 62 11.32 -2.55 14.08
CA LYS A 62 12.28 -2.99 13.08
C LYS A 62 13.35 -3.91 13.64
N MET A 63 13.98 -4.65 12.74
CA MET A 63 15.17 -5.43 13.03
C MET A 63 16.32 -4.54 13.51
N MET A 64 17.12 -5.06 14.44
CA MET A 64 18.34 -4.44 14.92
C MET A 64 19.48 -4.58 13.91
N SER A 65 20.51 -3.75 14.06
CA SER A 65 21.79 -3.95 13.38
C SER A 65 22.32 -5.39 13.61
N GLY A 66 22.70 -6.06 12.52
CA GLY A 66 23.13 -7.46 12.54
C GLY A 66 22.04 -8.51 12.35
N GLY A 67 20.83 -8.12 11.91
CA GLY A 67 19.78 -9.06 11.48
C GLY A 67 19.06 -9.76 12.64
N LYS A 68 19.11 -9.18 13.84
CA LYS A 68 18.35 -9.68 15.00
C LYS A 68 16.99 -9.00 15.07
N VAL A 69 15.96 -9.75 15.40
CA VAL A 69 14.60 -9.22 15.63
C VAL A 69 14.64 -8.25 16.83
N GLY A 70 14.06 -7.07 16.64
CA GLY A 70 13.89 -6.05 17.69
C GLY A 70 12.71 -6.38 18.62
N CYS A 71 12.24 -5.39 19.37
CA CYS A 71 10.95 -5.48 20.04
C CYS A 71 9.82 -4.93 19.14
N GLY A 72 8.61 -5.41 19.35
CA GLY A 72 7.43 -4.95 18.62
C GLY A 72 7.06 -3.50 18.90
N CYS A 73 6.37 -2.87 17.96
CA CYS A 73 5.72 -1.57 18.16
C CYS A 73 4.26 -1.61 17.68
N CYS A 74 3.44 -0.67 18.19
CA CYS A 74 2.15 -0.39 17.60
C CYS A 74 2.33 0.22 16.20
N CYS A 75 1.34 0.05 15.33
CA CYS A 75 1.34 0.61 13.97
C CYS A 75 -0.03 1.15 13.57
N TRP A 76 -0.03 2.07 12.61
CA TRP A 76 -1.23 2.54 11.92
C TRP A 76 -1.28 1.92 10.53
N VAL A 77 -2.45 1.39 10.16
CA VAL A 77 -2.74 0.98 8.78
C VAL A 77 -3.72 1.98 8.19
N TYR A 78 -3.25 2.74 7.21
CA TYR A 78 -4.08 3.58 6.36
C TYR A 78 -4.59 2.70 5.22
N TYR A 79 -5.90 2.58 5.08
CA TYR A 79 -6.51 1.71 4.09
C TYR A 79 -7.64 2.42 3.35
N SER A 80 -7.71 2.15 2.04
CA SER A 80 -8.82 2.49 1.19
C SER A 80 -9.29 1.23 0.47
N ASN A 81 -10.60 1.00 0.45
CA ASN A 81 -11.20 -0.12 -0.27
C ASN A 81 -11.47 0.19 -1.76
N ASN A 82 -10.95 1.31 -2.26
CA ASN A 82 -11.03 1.65 -3.67
C ASN A 82 -10.01 0.82 -4.46
N GLU A 83 -10.40 0.33 -5.63
CA GLU A 83 -9.47 -0.30 -6.56
C GLU A 83 -8.55 0.78 -7.15
N LEU A 84 -7.24 0.56 -7.05
CA LEU A 84 -6.23 1.49 -7.57
C LEU A 84 -5.61 0.90 -8.84
N LEU A 85 -5.54 1.68 -9.91
CA LEU A 85 -4.76 1.31 -11.09
C LEU A 85 -3.37 1.96 -10.98
N THR A 86 -2.33 1.15 -10.96
CA THR A 86 -0.95 1.63 -10.94
C THR A 86 -0.53 2.20 -12.30
N LYS A 87 0.57 2.96 -12.34
CA LYS A 87 1.07 3.59 -13.58
C LYS A 87 1.42 2.59 -14.69
N ASP A 88 1.81 1.39 -14.31
CA ASP A 88 2.11 0.26 -15.20
C ASP A 88 0.85 -0.53 -15.62
N GLY A 89 -0.35 -0.10 -15.20
CA GLY A 89 -1.62 -0.72 -15.59
C GLY A 89 -2.03 -1.93 -14.73
N THR A 90 -1.38 -2.13 -13.58
CA THR A 90 -1.72 -3.22 -12.65
C THR A 90 -2.83 -2.76 -11.71
N TRP A 91 -3.92 -3.54 -11.61
CA TRP A 91 -4.96 -3.29 -10.62
C TRP A 91 -4.52 -3.77 -9.24
N LEU A 92 -4.59 -2.88 -8.24
CA LEU A 92 -4.45 -3.21 -6.83
C LEU A 92 -5.80 -3.65 -6.30
N ILE A 93 -5.88 -4.95 -6.04
CA ILE A 93 -7.08 -5.61 -5.56
C ILE A 93 -7.23 -5.33 -4.05
N PRO A 94 -8.31 -4.67 -3.58
CA PRO A 94 -8.37 -4.07 -2.26
C PRO A 94 -8.06 -5.02 -1.09
N HIS A 95 -8.56 -6.25 -1.13
CA HIS A 95 -8.30 -7.23 -0.07
C HIS A 95 -6.85 -7.74 -0.07
N ILE A 96 -6.20 -7.80 -1.24
CA ILE A 96 -4.79 -8.13 -1.35
C ILE A 96 -3.95 -6.98 -0.82
N THR A 97 -4.27 -5.73 -1.17
CA THR A 97 -3.55 -4.56 -0.66
C THR A 97 -3.74 -4.38 0.84
N LEU A 98 -4.94 -4.65 1.39
CA LEU A 98 -5.12 -4.68 2.85
C LEU A 98 -4.25 -5.76 3.49
N GLY A 99 -4.25 -6.97 2.92
CA GLY A 99 -3.42 -8.06 3.42
C GLY A 99 -1.94 -7.73 3.40
N HIS A 100 -1.46 -7.06 2.34
CA HIS A 100 -0.10 -6.54 2.22
C HIS A 100 0.25 -5.60 3.39
N GLU A 101 -0.60 -4.60 3.68
CA GLU A 101 -0.34 -3.68 4.81
C GLU A 101 -0.46 -4.36 6.19
N LEU A 102 -1.30 -5.39 6.31
CA LEU A 102 -1.40 -6.18 7.54
C LEU A 102 -0.18 -7.06 7.77
N ILE A 103 0.51 -7.49 6.71
CA ILE A 103 1.79 -8.20 6.82
C ILE A 103 2.87 -7.24 7.32
N HIS A 104 2.95 -6.00 6.81
CA HIS A 104 3.82 -4.97 7.39
C HIS A 104 3.49 -4.73 8.87
N ALA A 105 2.21 -4.61 9.22
CA ALA A 105 1.77 -4.45 10.60
C ALA A 105 2.23 -5.63 11.47
N TRP A 106 2.16 -6.86 10.96
CA TRP A 106 2.66 -8.05 11.64
C TRP A 106 4.17 -7.98 11.83
N HIS A 107 4.95 -7.53 10.84
CA HIS A 107 6.40 -7.33 11.01
C HIS A 107 6.70 -6.30 12.10
N TYR A 108 6.03 -5.15 12.09
CA TYR A 108 6.17 -4.11 13.11
C TYR A 108 5.80 -4.61 14.52
N LEU A 109 4.69 -5.35 14.65
CA LEU A 109 4.26 -5.91 15.93
C LEU A 109 5.24 -6.93 16.51
N ASN A 110 6.07 -7.56 15.66
CA ASN A 110 7.06 -8.55 16.08
C ASN A 110 8.49 -7.99 16.12
N GLY A 111 8.71 -6.71 15.79
CA GLY A 111 10.06 -6.14 15.73
C GLY A 111 10.89 -6.69 14.56
N ALA A 112 10.21 -7.23 13.55
CA ALA A 112 10.81 -7.97 12.44
C ALA A 112 10.76 -7.22 11.11
N ALA A 113 10.26 -5.97 11.09
CA ALA A 113 10.28 -5.18 9.87
C ALA A 113 11.72 -4.90 9.44
N GLU A 114 12.01 -5.08 8.16
CA GLU A 114 13.31 -4.79 7.60
C GLU A 114 13.63 -3.30 7.71
N ARG A 115 14.93 -3.00 7.80
CA ARG A 115 15.39 -1.61 7.93
C ARG A 115 15.39 -0.86 6.60
N ASP A 116 15.58 -1.61 5.52
CA ASP A 116 15.56 -1.10 4.16
C ASP A 116 14.17 -1.30 3.58
N ASP A 117 13.54 -0.22 3.14
CA ASP A 117 12.15 -0.24 2.63
C ASP A 117 12.02 -1.20 1.44
N ARG A 118 13.06 -1.33 0.60
CA ARG A 118 13.01 -2.25 -0.55
C ARG A 118 13.02 -3.70 -0.11
N SER A 119 13.86 -4.05 0.85
CA SER A 119 13.90 -5.37 1.47
C SER A 119 12.61 -5.71 2.21
N GLU A 120 12.03 -4.75 2.94
CA GLU A 120 10.75 -4.91 3.64
C GLU A 120 9.63 -5.24 2.67
N GLU A 121 9.58 -4.55 1.53
CA GLU A 121 8.61 -4.81 0.46
C GLU A 121 8.83 -6.18 -0.19
N HIS A 122 10.08 -6.57 -0.43
CA HIS A 122 10.39 -7.92 -0.93
C HIS A 122 9.96 -9.02 0.06
N MET A 123 10.15 -8.78 1.36
CA MET A 123 9.73 -9.68 2.43
C MET A 123 8.20 -9.77 2.50
N THR A 124 7.50 -8.64 2.49
CA THR A 124 6.03 -8.58 2.50
C THR A 124 5.43 -9.26 1.28
N VAL A 125 5.99 -9.07 0.09
CA VAL A 125 5.50 -9.72 -1.13
C VAL A 125 5.84 -11.22 -1.15
N GLY A 126 6.95 -11.63 -0.54
CA GLY A 126 7.45 -13.00 -0.56
C GLY A 126 8.26 -13.31 -1.82
N ILE A 127 9.15 -12.40 -2.22
CA ILE A 127 10.08 -12.53 -3.35
C ILE A 127 11.54 -12.41 -2.87
N LYS A 128 12.50 -12.55 -3.79
CA LYS A 128 13.95 -12.37 -3.52
C LYS A 128 14.50 -13.16 -2.31
N GLY A 129 13.95 -14.35 -2.07
CA GLY A 129 14.37 -15.26 -0.98
C GLY A 129 13.41 -15.33 0.20
N PHE A 130 12.37 -14.49 0.24
CA PHE A 130 11.38 -14.47 1.33
C PHE A 130 10.13 -15.34 1.08
N GLY A 131 10.18 -16.26 0.11
CA GLY A 131 9.01 -17.09 -0.26
C GLY A 131 8.51 -18.02 0.86
N ASP A 132 9.40 -18.41 1.77
CA ASP A 132 9.09 -19.33 2.87
C ASP A 132 8.53 -18.62 4.12
N MET A 133 8.49 -17.28 4.13
CA MET A 133 7.93 -16.49 5.23
C MET A 133 6.48 -16.90 5.51
N PRO A 134 6.03 -16.98 6.78
CA PRO A 134 4.73 -17.54 7.13
C PRO A 134 3.57 -16.82 6.42
N PHE A 135 3.64 -15.49 6.32
CA PHE A 135 2.66 -14.65 5.65
C PHE A 135 3.35 -13.81 4.57
N THR A 136 2.81 -13.83 3.35
CA THR A 136 3.29 -13.01 2.23
C THR A 136 2.13 -12.62 1.32
N GLU A 137 2.25 -11.52 0.57
CA GLU A 137 1.27 -11.14 -0.45
C GLU A 137 1.08 -12.28 -1.46
N ASN A 138 2.16 -12.94 -1.89
CA ASN A 138 2.07 -14.05 -2.84
C ASN A 138 1.27 -15.24 -2.31
N LYS A 139 1.32 -15.54 -1.01
CA LYS A 139 0.44 -16.55 -0.40
C LYS A 139 -1.03 -16.12 -0.44
N LEU A 140 -1.33 -14.87 -0.10
CA LEU A 140 -2.69 -14.32 -0.20
C LEU A 140 -3.22 -14.35 -1.65
N ARG A 141 -2.37 -14.01 -2.63
CA ARG A 141 -2.70 -14.07 -4.05
C ARG A 141 -2.98 -15.49 -4.50
N ALA A 142 -2.14 -16.44 -4.11
CA ALA A 142 -2.33 -17.85 -4.43
C ALA A 142 -3.65 -18.40 -3.84
N GLU A 143 -3.95 -18.06 -2.59
CA GLU A 143 -5.23 -18.41 -1.93
C GLU A 143 -6.45 -17.81 -2.66
N ALA A 144 -6.31 -16.59 -3.19
CA ALA A 144 -7.34 -15.91 -3.97
C ALA A 144 -7.40 -16.33 -5.45
N GLY A 145 -6.57 -17.27 -5.89
CA GLY A 145 -6.49 -17.70 -7.30
C GLY A 145 -5.94 -16.63 -8.25
N LEU A 146 -5.16 -15.68 -7.73
CA LEU A 146 -4.55 -14.59 -8.48
C LEU A 146 -3.09 -14.93 -8.87
N PRO A 147 -2.59 -14.41 -10.00
CA PRO A 147 -1.18 -14.57 -10.35
C PRO A 147 -0.27 -13.97 -9.28
N VAL A 148 0.73 -14.74 -8.83
CA VAL A 148 1.76 -14.27 -7.90
C VAL A 148 2.63 -13.20 -8.54
N ARG A 149 3.16 -12.28 -7.72
CA ARG A 149 4.13 -11.29 -8.14
C ARG A 149 5.52 -11.90 -8.20
N THR A 150 6.23 -11.60 -9.29
CA THR A 150 7.67 -11.90 -9.45
C THR A 150 8.56 -10.68 -9.21
N LYS A 151 7.95 -9.49 -9.17
CA LYS A 151 8.58 -8.19 -8.94
C LYS A 151 7.64 -7.26 -8.18
N TYR A 152 8.19 -6.30 -7.47
CA TYR A 152 7.46 -5.21 -6.83
C TYR A 152 7.85 -3.85 -7.40
N PHE A 153 9.15 -3.62 -7.60
CA PHE A 153 9.69 -2.42 -8.24
C PHE A 153 9.89 -2.62 -9.74
N ALA A 154 10.01 -1.53 -10.49
CA ALA A 154 10.19 -1.58 -11.94
C ALA A 154 11.53 -2.22 -12.36
N ASP A 155 12.53 -2.14 -11.49
CA ASP A 155 13.92 -2.57 -11.68
C ASP A 155 14.27 -3.86 -10.90
N ASP A 156 13.28 -4.58 -10.38
CA ASP A 156 13.47 -5.90 -9.75
C ASP A 156 13.80 -7.02 -10.75
#